data_AF-A0A928MCV2-F1
#
_entry.id   AF-A0A928MCV2-F1
#
_cell.length_a   1.000
_cell.length_b   1.000
_cell.length_c   1.000
_cell.angle_alpha   90.00
_cell.angle_beta   90.00
_cell.angle_gamma   90.00
#
_symmetry.space_group_name_H-M   'P 1'
#
loop_
_entity.id
_entity.type
_entity.pdbx_description
1 polymer ?
#
loop_
_entity_poly.entity_id
_entity_poly.type
_entity_poly.pdbx_seq_one_letter_code
_entity_poly.pdbx_strand_id
1 'polypeptide(L)'
;MGIDIARLGKGAQQQIERKLGRQRPRESKYKAERTTITTSSGERVTFASQREARRYRELETLWRAGEITQLKCQVPFELVPAQTNGDGKRERPVRYIADFTYRDREGRFVVEDTKGYRDTKSPVYQLFTVKRKLMLERYGITVREV
;
A
#
# COMPACT_ATOMS: atom_id res chain seq x y z
N MET A 1 -19.84 -36.27 -17.36
CA MET A 1 -21.02 -36.32 -16.48
C MET A 1 -21.23 -34.94 -15.88
N GLY A 2 -22.15 -34.16 -16.45
CA GLY A 2 -22.45 -32.82 -15.97
C GLY A 2 -23.23 -32.90 -14.65
N ILE A 3 -22.77 -32.19 -13.62
CA ILE A 3 -23.51 -32.04 -12.38
C ILE A 3 -24.69 -31.12 -12.69
N ASP A 4 -25.90 -31.63 -12.52
CA ASP A 4 -27.13 -30.86 -12.72
C ASP A 4 -27.33 -29.90 -11.53
N ILE A 5 -26.89 -28.66 -11.72
CA ILE A 5 -26.81 -27.60 -10.69
C ILE A 5 -28.21 -27.29 -10.11
N ALA A 6 -29.28 -27.56 -10.88
CA ALA A 6 -30.66 -27.38 -10.45
C ALA A 6 -31.10 -28.32 -9.31
N ARG A 7 -30.39 -29.44 -9.08
CA ARG A 7 -30.67 -30.40 -7.99
C ARG A 7 -29.99 -30.04 -6.67
N LEU A 8 -29.17 -29.01 -6.64
CA LEU A 8 -28.45 -28.57 -5.45
C LEU A 8 -29.32 -27.61 -4.62
N GLY A 9 -29.17 -27.65 -3.29
CA GLY A 9 -29.87 -26.72 -2.40
C GLY A 9 -29.50 -25.26 -2.71
N LYS A 10 -30.43 -24.32 -2.47
CA LYS A 10 -30.30 -22.89 -2.82
C LYS A 10 -28.96 -22.26 -2.38
N GLY A 11 -28.41 -22.67 -1.24
CA GLY A 11 -27.11 -22.20 -0.74
C GLY A 11 -25.91 -22.67 -1.59
N ALA A 12 -25.96 -23.90 -2.11
CA ALA A 12 -24.94 -24.43 -3.01
C ALA A 12 -25.03 -23.81 -4.41
N GLN A 13 -26.25 -23.54 -4.89
CA GLN A 13 -26.47 -22.77 -6.12
C GLN A 13 -25.88 -21.36 -6.03
N GLN A 14 -26.14 -20.64 -4.93
CA GLN A 14 -25.56 -19.30 -4.67
C GLN A 14 -24.03 -19.30 -4.54
N GLN A 15 -23.44 -20.35 -3.94
CA GLN A 15 -21.98 -20.46 -3.85
C GLN A 15 -21.33 -20.74 -5.21
N ILE A 16 -21.98 -21.54 -6.06
CA ILE A 16 -21.52 -21.84 -7.42
C ILE A 16 -21.66 -20.60 -8.31
N GLU A 17 -22.78 -19.89 -8.25
CA GLU A 17 -22.99 -18.61 -8.96
C GLU A 17 -21.99 -17.53 -8.54
N ARG A 18 -21.67 -17.42 -7.24
CA ARG A 18 -20.61 -16.51 -6.74
C ARG A 18 -19.21 -16.87 -7.23
N LYS A 19 -18.93 -18.14 -7.50
CA LYS A 19 -17.63 -18.61 -8.02
C LYS A 19 -17.54 -18.51 -9.54
N LEU A 20 -18.63 -18.72 -10.28
CA LEU A 20 -18.71 -18.58 -11.74
C LEU A 20 -18.88 -17.12 -12.20
N GLY A 21 -19.50 -16.26 -11.38
CA GLY A 21 -19.60 -14.84 -11.62
C GLY A 21 -18.24 -14.17 -11.45
N ARG A 22 -17.54 -13.97 -12.59
CA ARG A 22 -16.40 -13.06 -12.80
C ARG A 22 -16.08 -12.20 -11.57
N GLN A 23 -14.92 -12.42 -10.96
CA GLN A 23 -14.33 -11.48 -10.00
C GLN A 23 -14.42 -10.08 -10.60
N ARG A 24 -15.35 -9.25 -10.11
CA ARG A 24 -15.37 -7.83 -10.47
C ARG A 24 -13.98 -7.29 -10.11
N PRO A 25 -13.25 -6.63 -11.03
CA PRO A 25 -11.99 -6.02 -10.67
C PRO A 25 -12.25 -5.13 -9.45
N ARG A 26 -11.50 -5.36 -8.37
CA ARG A 26 -11.62 -4.57 -7.15
C ARG A 26 -11.40 -3.12 -7.55
N GLU A 27 -12.47 -2.32 -7.56
CA GLU A 27 -12.35 -0.89 -7.78
C GLU A 27 -11.30 -0.35 -6.82
N SER A 28 -10.27 0.31 -7.35
CA SER A 28 -9.27 0.92 -6.50
C SER A 28 -9.98 1.93 -5.63
N LYS A 29 -9.72 1.89 -4.32
CA LYS A 29 -10.40 2.68 -3.27
C LYS A 29 -10.39 4.20 -3.54
N TYR A 30 -9.60 4.66 -4.51
CA TYR A 30 -9.41 6.05 -4.92
C TYR A 30 -9.71 6.35 -6.39
N LYS A 31 -10.25 5.40 -7.17
CA LYS A 31 -10.27 5.47 -8.65
C LYS A 31 -8.90 5.85 -9.25
N ALA A 32 -7.83 5.58 -8.50
CA ALA A 32 -6.48 5.87 -8.93
C ALA A 32 -6.09 4.84 -9.99
N GLU A 33 -5.61 5.36 -11.10
CA GLU A 33 -5.08 4.55 -12.20
C GLU A 33 -3.65 4.13 -11.86
N ARG A 34 -3.43 2.81 -11.82
CA ARG A 34 -2.07 2.26 -11.67
C ARG A 34 -1.23 2.74 -12.83
N THR A 35 -0.07 3.29 -12.52
CA THR A 35 0.78 3.95 -13.51
C THR A 35 2.08 3.18 -13.62
N THR A 36 2.39 2.70 -14.82
CA THR A 36 3.69 2.03 -15.08
C THR A 36 4.61 3.01 -15.79
N ILE A 37 5.80 3.20 -15.23
CA ILE A 37 6.84 4.04 -15.82
C ILE A 37 8.08 3.20 -16.09
N THR A 38 8.88 3.62 -17.06
CA THR A 38 10.24 3.11 -17.25
C THR A 38 11.19 4.01 -16.45
N THR A 39 12.01 3.41 -15.59
CA THR A 39 13.05 4.08 -14.80
C THR A 39 14.22 4.49 -15.69
N SER A 40 15.12 5.29 -15.13
CA SER A 40 16.39 5.64 -15.78
C SER A 40 17.29 4.44 -16.10
N SER A 41 17.15 3.33 -15.37
CA SER A 41 17.86 2.07 -15.62
C SER A 41 17.21 1.22 -16.71
N GLY A 42 16.06 1.62 -17.26
CA GLY A 42 15.29 0.85 -18.24
C GLY A 42 14.32 -0.17 -17.62
N GLU A 43 14.21 -0.23 -16.29
CA GLU A 43 13.27 -1.11 -15.60
C GLU A 43 11.85 -0.56 -15.65
N ARG A 44 10.84 -1.44 -15.75
CA ARG A 44 9.43 -1.03 -15.67
C ARG A 44 8.92 -1.18 -14.23
N VAL A 45 8.53 -0.07 -13.61
CA VAL A 45 7.98 -0.05 -12.26
C VAL A 45 6.52 0.42 -12.30
N THR A 46 5.65 -0.27 -11.58
CA THR A 46 4.21 0.05 -11.49
C THR A 46 3.87 0.64 -10.12
N PHE A 47 3.34 1.86 -10.12
CA PHE A 47 2.85 2.57 -8.95
C PHE A 47 1.33 2.45 -8.82
N ALA A 48 0.81 2.65 -7.60
CA ALA A 48 -0.63 2.57 -7.34
C ALA A 48 -1.38 3.82 -7.85
N SER A 49 -0.67 4.93 -8.06
CA SER A 49 -1.24 6.16 -8.60
C SER A 49 -0.28 6.94 -9.50
N GLN A 50 -0.82 7.84 -10.33
CA GLN A 50 -0.01 8.79 -11.14
C GLN A 50 0.82 9.74 -10.26
N ARG A 51 0.32 10.11 -9.07
CA ARG A 51 1.02 10.99 -8.12
C ARG A 51 2.29 10.32 -7.58
N GLU A 52 2.19 9.06 -7.17
CA GLU A 52 3.35 8.25 -6.78
C GLU A 52 4.39 8.18 -7.91
N ALA A 53 3.96 7.87 -9.13
CA ALA A 53 4.86 7.79 -10.28
C ALA A 53 5.56 9.14 -10.58
N ARG A 54 4.85 10.26 -10.45
CA ARG A 54 5.43 11.60 -10.59
C ARG A 54 6.46 11.87 -9.50
N ARG A 55 6.12 11.59 -8.25
CA ARG A 55 7.03 11.80 -7.12
C ARG A 55 8.28 10.93 -7.23
N TYR A 56 8.14 9.68 -7.67
CA TYR A 56 9.29 8.82 -7.93
C TYR A 56 10.26 9.43 -8.95
N ARG A 57 9.76 10.00 -10.06
CA ARG A 57 10.64 10.65 -11.06
C ARG A 57 11.41 11.84 -10.49
N GLU A 58 10.78 12.63 -9.63
CA GLU A 58 11.43 13.74 -8.92
C GLU A 58 12.53 13.20 -8.00
N LEU A 59 12.23 12.18 -7.19
CA LEU A 59 13.20 11.54 -6.30
C LEU A 59 14.34 10.84 -7.07
N GLU A 60 14.04 10.18 -8.19
CA GLU A 60 15.04 9.56 -9.06
C GLU A 60 15.99 10.62 -9.64
N THR A 61 15.48 11.79 -10.02
CA THR A 61 16.30 12.91 -10.48
C THR A 61 17.24 13.39 -9.37
N LEU A 62 16.73 13.57 -8.16
CA LEU A 62 17.53 13.96 -6.99
C LEU A 62 18.59 12.89 -6.64
N TRP A 63 18.21 11.62 -6.73
CA TRP A 63 19.11 10.49 -6.47
C TRP A 63 20.27 10.45 -7.46
N ARG A 64 19.97 10.63 -8.75
CA ARG A 64 20.99 10.69 -9.82
C ARG A 64 21.90 11.92 -9.70
N ALA A 65 21.38 13.03 -9.19
CA ALA A 65 22.17 14.22 -8.91
C ALA A 65 23.03 14.10 -7.63
N GLY A 66 22.91 12.98 -6.88
CA GLY A 66 23.65 12.77 -5.63
C GLY A 66 23.06 13.48 -4.41
N GLU A 67 21.87 14.08 -4.56
CA GLU A 67 21.23 14.91 -3.54
C GLU A 67 20.45 14.09 -2.51
N ILE A 68 20.10 12.85 -2.88
CA ILE A 68 19.59 11.84 -1.97
C ILE A 68 20.29 10.51 -2.27
N THR A 69 20.30 9.59 -1.29
CA THR A 69 20.84 8.25 -1.45
C THR A 69 19.90 7.19 -0.90
N GLN A 70 20.15 5.91 -1.19
CA GLN A 70 19.36 4.79 -0.67
C GLN A 70 17.85 4.88 -0.97
N LEU A 71 17.48 5.40 -2.15
CA LEU A 71 16.09 5.47 -2.57
C LEU A 71 15.49 4.06 -2.69
N LYS A 72 14.41 3.81 -1.95
CA LYS A 72 13.64 2.56 -1.97
C LYS A 72 12.15 2.87 -2.03
N CYS A 73 11.40 1.99 -2.69
CA CYS A 73 9.95 2.10 -2.82
C CYS A 73 9.23 1.04 -1.99
N GLN A 74 8.00 1.34 -1.53
CA GLN A 74 7.08 0.37 -0.92
C GLN A 74 7.70 -0.38 0.29
N VAL A 75 8.39 0.36 1.17
CA VAL A 75 9.14 -0.22 2.28
C VAL A 75 8.21 -0.55 3.45
N PRO A 76 8.15 -1.82 3.90
CA PRO A 76 7.31 -2.21 5.03
C PRO A 76 8.00 -1.92 6.39
N PHE A 77 7.21 -1.42 7.32
CA PHE A 77 7.54 -1.23 8.74
C PHE A 77 6.52 -1.98 9.59
N GLU A 78 6.97 -2.77 10.55
CA GLU A 78 6.08 -3.56 11.41
C GLU A 78 5.63 -2.76 12.64
N LEU A 79 4.37 -2.32 12.62
CA LEU A 79 3.77 -1.51 13.68
C LEU A 79 3.21 -2.36 14.82
N VAL A 80 2.77 -3.58 14.56
CA VAL A 80 2.34 -4.53 15.58
C VAL A 80 2.75 -5.91 15.08
N PRO A 81 3.52 -6.69 15.86
CA PRO A 81 3.89 -8.04 15.47
C PRO A 81 2.66 -8.96 15.41
N ALA A 82 2.81 -10.12 14.76
CA ALA A 82 1.80 -11.16 14.85
C ALA A 82 1.69 -11.64 16.31
N GLN A 83 0.47 -11.82 16.81
CA GLN A 83 0.21 -12.23 18.18
C GLN A 83 -0.95 -13.24 18.24
N THR A 84 -1.07 -13.96 19.34
CA THR A 84 -2.20 -14.87 19.58
C THR A 84 -3.10 -14.24 20.62
N ASN A 85 -4.39 -14.15 20.33
CA ASN A 85 -5.36 -13.57 21.25
C ASN A 85 -5.72 -14.59 22.37
N GLY A 86 -6.53 -14.15 23.34
CA GLY A 86 -6.98 -14.99 24.44
C GLY A 86 -7.76 -16.25 24.02
N ASP A 87 -8.36 -16.25 22.83
CA ASP A 87 -9.09 -17.40 22.28
C ASP A 87 -8.19 -18.38 21.50
N GLY A 88 -6.87 -18.19 21.52
CA GLY A 88 -5.91 -19.01 20.78
C GLY A 88 -5.86 -18.71 19.27
N LYS A 89 -6.55 -17.66 18.79
CA LYS A 89 -6.55 -17.26 17.38
C LYS A 89 -5.37 -16.33 17.08
N ARG A 90 -4.71 -16.60 15.95
CA ARG A 90 -3.59 -15.77 15.48
C ARG A 90 -4.07 -14.48 14.80
N GLU A 91 -3.63 -13.35 15.33
CA GLU A 91 -3.75 -12.03 14.74
C GLU A 91 -2.56 -11.75 13.82
N ARG A 92 -2.84 -11.15 12.66
CA ARG A 92 -1.81 -10.82 11.67
C ARG A 92 -1.07 -9.54 12.06
N PRO A 93 0.20 -9.39 11.67
CA PRO A 93 0.94 -8.18 11.96
C PRO A 93 0.31 -6.98 11.26
N VAL A 94 0.36 -5.83 11.91
CA VAL A 94 0.00 -4.55 11.30
C VAL A 94 1.27 -3.93 10.74
N ARG A 95 1.27 -3.66 9.44
CA ARG A 95 2.38 -2.97 8.77
C ARG A 95 1.97 -1.59 8.27
N TYR A 96 2.92 -0.66 8.34
CA TYR A 96 2.94 0.56 7.56
C TYR A 96 3.80 0.32 6.33
N ILE A 97 3.31 0.66 5.14
CA ILE A 97 4.09 0.52 3.90
C ILE A 97 4.29 1.93 3.40
N ALA A 98 5.53 2.40 3.45
CA ALA A 98 5.89 3.73 2.96
C ALA A 98 6.03 3.71 1.44
N ASP A 99 5.57 4.76 0.77
CA ASP A 99 5.75 4.86 -0.68
C ASP A 99 7.23 4.99 -1.03
N PHE A 100 7.95 5.85 -0.31
CA PHE A 100 9.38 6.09 -0.53
C PHE A 100 10.16 6.22 0.77
N THR A 101 11.39 5.70 0.76
CA THR A 101 12.38 5.97 1.82
C THR A 101 13.72 6.30 1.19
N TYR A 102 14.47 7.22 1.78
CA TYR A 102 15.81 7.59 1.30
C TYR A 102 16.60 8.29 2.42
N ARG A 103 17.85 8.63 2.12
CA ARG A 103 18.72 9.49 2.93
C ARG A 103 18.87 10.84 2.23
N ASP A 104 18.61 11.95 2.92
CA ASP A 104 18.84 13.29 2.35
C ASP A 104 20.32 13.67 2.35
N ARG A 105 20.65 14.88 1.87
CA ARG A 105 22.04 15.38 1.81
C ARG A 105 22.71 15.45 3.16
N GLU A 106 21.93 15.70 4.22
CA GLU A 106 22.41 15.71 5.59
C GLU A 106 22.52 14.30 6.19
N GLY A 107 22.24 13.25 5.42
CA GLY A 107 22.29 11.86 5.84
C GLY A 107 21.11 11.42 6.72
N ARG A 108 20.06 12.24 6.86
CA ARG A 108 18.88 11.91 7.67
C ARG A 108 18.02 10.91 6.93
N PHE A 109 17.48 9.94 7.66
CA PHE A 109 16.51 8.99 7.10
C PHE A 109 15.16 9.68 6.91
N VAL A 110 14.64 9.61 5.69
CA VAL A 110 13.37 10.20 5.32
C VAL A 110 12.41 9.11 4.89
N VAL A 111 11.17 9.21 5.38
CA VAL A 111 10.03 8.41 4.94
C VAL A 111 8.99 9.35 4.37
N GLU A 112 8.64 9.17 3.10
CA GLU A 112 7.61 9.95 2.39
C GLU A 112 6.44 9.04 1.98
N ASP A 113 5.24 9.59 2.08
CA ASP A 113 4.01 8.94 1.66
C ASP A 113 3.18 9.94 0.84
N THR A 114 2.84 9.56 -0.40
CA THR A 114 2.15 10.45 -1.33
C THR A 114 0.65 10.38 -1.10
N LYS A 115 0.10 11.43 -0.49
CA LYS A 115 -1.31 11.44 -0.06
C LYS A 115 -2.11 12.51 -0.78
N GLY A 116 -3.16 12.05 -1.48
CA GLY A 116 -4.16 12.91 -2.14
C GLY A 116 -5.49 12.99 -1.41
N TYR A 117 -5.52 12.82 -0.09
CA TYR A 117 -6.77 12.80 0.67
C TYR A 117 -7.41 14.18 0.72
N ARG A 118 -8.60 14.31 0.13
CA ARG A 118 -9.41 15.54 0.20
C ARG A 118 -10.24 15.61 1.48
N ASP A 119 -10.50 14.46 2.11
CA ASP A 119 -11.31 14.35 3.32
C ASP A 119 -10.52 13.71 4.47
N THR A 120 -10.13 14.55 5.43
CA THR A 120 -9.40 14.17 6.64
C THR A 120 -10.26 13.41 7.65
N LYS A 121 -11.59 13.44 7.51
CA LYS A 121 -12.51 12.69 8.37
C LYS A 121 -12.81 11.30 7.83
N SER A 122 -12.38 10.99 6.60
CA SER A 122 -12.58 9.67 6.02
C SER A 122 -11.91 8.57 6.88
N PRO A 123 -12.55 7.39 7.06
CA PRO A 123 -11.97 6.29 7.85
C PRO A 123 -10.57 5.87 7.37
N VAL A 124 -10.26 6.10 6.10
CA VAL A 124 -8.94 5.75 5.55
C VAL A 124 -7.86 6.73 5.96
N TYR A 125 -8.17 8.03 5.96
CA TYR A 125 -7.25 9.05 6.47
C TYR A 125 -6.98 8.84 7.97
N GLN A 126 -8.03 8.51 8.72
CA GLN A 126 -7.91 8.21 10.15
C GLN A 126 -7.03 6.97 10.40
N LEU A 127 -7.24 5.89 9.65
CA LEU A 127 -6.38 4.69 9.75
C LEU A 127 -4.92 5.02 9.42
N PHE A 128 -4.69 5.80 8.37
CA PHE A 128 -3.35 6.28 8.03
C PHE A 128 -2.76 7.11 9.18
N THR A 129 -3.53 8.03 9.77
CA THR A 129 -3.10 8.87 10.90
C THR A 129 -2.68 8.03 12.10
N VAL A 130 -3.46 6.99 12.45
CA VAL A 130 -3.12 6.06 13.53
C VAL A 130 -1.79 5.35 13.22
N LYS A 131 -1.63 4.82 12.00
CA LYS A 131 -0.38 4.15 11.61
C LYS A 131 0.82 5.11 11.58
N ARG A 132 0.63 6.35 11.15
CA ARG A 132 1.67 7.40 11.18
C ARG A 132 2.08 7.76 12.61
N LYS A 133 1.13 7.82 13.55
CA LYS A 133 1.44 8.00 14.97
C LYS A 133 2.22 6.83 15.54
N LEU A 134 1.86 5.59 15.19
CA LEU A 134 2.61 4.39 15.59
C LEU A 134 4.02 4.33 14.98
N MET A 135 4.21 4.83 13.75
CA MET A 135 5.55 5.00 13.16
C MET A 135 6.43 5.91 14.02
N LEU A 136 5.88 7.03 14.48
CA LEU A 136 6.61 7.96 15.34
C LEU A 136 6.90 7.34 16.71
N GLU A 137 5.91 6.70 17.32
CA GLU A 137 6.05 6.10 18.65
C GLU A 137 7.05 4.93 18.67
N ARG A 138 7.01 4.03 17.68
CA ARG A 138 7.88 2.84 17.64
C ARG A 138 9.27 3.08 17.08
N TYR A 139 9.37 3.91 16.04
CA TYR A 139 10.61 4.08 15.30
C TYR A 139 11.23 5.46 15.45
N GLY A 140 10.54 6.43 16.08
CA GLY A 140 10.99 7.82 16.12
C GLY A 140 10.95 8.50 14.75
N ILE A 141 10.22 7.93 13.78
CA ILE A 141 10.20 8.39 12.39
C ILE A 141 8.94 9.20 12.13
N THR A 142 9.12 10.48 11.80
CA THR A 142 8.05 11.33 11.26
C THR A 142 7.89 11.08 9.76
N VAL A 143 6.73 10.55 9.37
CA VAL A 143 6.36 10.40 7.95
C VAL A 143 6.00 11.76 7.36
N ARG A 144 6.59 12.11 6.21
CA ARG A 144 6.24 13.30 5.42
C ARG A 144 5.11 12.97 4.44
N GLU A 145 4.03 13.72 4.51
CA GLU A 145 2.91 13.63 3.56
C GLU A 145 3.23 14.55 2.37
N VAL A 146 3.28 13.98 1.15
CA VAL A 146 3.64 14.70 -0.09
C VAL A 146 2.50 14.72 -1.08
#